data_AF-A0A818TEC4-F1
#
_entry.id   AF-A0A818TEC4-F1
#
_cell.length_a   1.000
_cell.length_b   1.000
_cell.length_c   1.000
_cell.angle_alpha   90.00
_cell.angle_beta   90.00
_cell.angle_gamma   90.00
#
_symmetry.space_group_name_H-M   'P 1'
#
loop_
_entity.id
_entity.type
_entity.pdbx_description
1 polymer ?
#
loop_
_entity_poly.entity_id
_entity_poly.type
_entity_poly.pdbx_seq_one_letter_code
_entity_poly.pdbx_strand_id
1 'polypeptide(L)'
;MPQYPCTITECPRISRALCHCCQNNYCIEHLRDHNDTYLSQLYELTNQINKLSEYFRGQHRLQLDQWRQESHQAIDSYYEK
;
A
#
# COMPACT_ATOMS: atom_id res chain seq x y z
N MET A 1 29.44 26.69 3.29
CA MET A 1 28.22 26.00 2.80
C MET A 1 27.01 26.79 3.29
N PRO A 2 26.02 27.08 2.43
CA PRO A 2 24.81 27.79 2.84
C PRO A 2 24.05 26.99 3.91
N GLN A 3 23.64 27.65 4.98
CA GLN A 3 22.84 27.07 6.06
C GLN A 3 21.38 27.45 5.83
N TYR A 4 20.53 26.45 5.64
CA TYR A 4 19.08 26.65 5.49
C TYR A 4 18.37 26.34 6.80
N PRO A 5 17.30 27.07 7.17
CA PRO A 5 16.48 26.70 8.30
C PRO A 5 15.74 25.38 8.02
N CYS A 6 15.35 24.66 9.07
CA CYS A 6 14.38 23.58 8.91
C CYS A 6 13.04 24.16 8.43
N THR A 7 12.35 23.45 7.54
CA THR A 7 11.02 23.80 7.01
C THR A 7 9.96 23.89 8.11
N ILE A 8 10.16 23.21 9.24
CA ILE A 8 9.29 23.34 10.41
C ILE A 8 9.56 24.70 11.07
N THR A 9 8.61 25.64 10.94
CA THR A 9 8.76 27.05 11.35
C THR A 9 9.15 27.23 12.82
N GLU A 10 8.69 26.34 13.70
CA GLU A 10 8.98 26.38 15.13
C GLU A 10 10.33 25.72 15.50
N CYS A 11 11.01 25.11 14.54
CA CYS A 11 12.27 24.42 14.77
C CYS A 11 13.45 25.41 14.75
N PRO A 12 14.18 25.60 15.87
CA PRO A 12 15.34 26.49 15.89
C PRO A 12 16.58 25.88 15.19
N ARG A 13 16.48 24.65 14.66
CA ARG A 13 17.62 23.90 14.13
C ARG A 13 17.84 24.20 12.64
N ILE A 14 19.11 24.23 12.27
CA ILE A 14 19.54 24.32 10.87
C ILE A 14 19.27 22.99 10.17
N SER A 15 18.80 23.07 8.93
CA SER A 15 18.65 21.94 8.02
C SER A 15 19.98 21.22 7.81
N ARG A 16 19.91 19.89 7.79
CA ARG A 16 21.05 19.02 7.49
C ARG A 16 20.88 18.27 6.17
N ALA A 17 19.66 18.25 5.64
CA ALA A 17 19.33 17.51 4.43
C ALA A 17 18.12 18.13 3.71
N LEU A 18 18.11 18.01 2.39
CA LEU A 18 16.97 18.29 1.53
C LEU A 18 16.21 17.00 1.28
N CYS A 19 14.91 16.99 1.56
CA CYS A 19 14.04 15.93 1.06
C CYS A 19 13.74 16.20 -0.42
N HIS A 20 14.22 15.35 -1.32
CA HIS A 20 13.99 15.50 -2.76
C HIS A 20 12.54 15.26 -3.18
N CYS A 21 11.77 14.48 -2.41
CA CYS A 21 10.36 14.23 -2.70
C CYS A 21 9.52 15.51 -2.53
N CYS A 22 9.80 16.28 -1.47
CA CYS A 22 9.01 17.45 -1.10
C CYS A 22 9.71 18.78 -1.39
N GLN A 23 10.99 18.73 -1.81
CA GLN A 23 11.88 19.90 -1.97
C GLN A 23 12.00 20.75 -0.69
N ASN A 24 11.89 20.10 0.47
CA ASN A 24 11.89 20.75 1.79
C ASN A 24 13.16 20.43 2.58
N ASN A 25 13.64 21.42 3.33
CA ASN A 25 14.87 21.35 4.11
C ASN A 25 14.55 20.88 5.54
N TYR A 26 15.13 19.77 5.99
CA TYR A 26 14.86 19.23 7.33
C TYR A 26 16.13 19.13 8.18
N CYS A 27 15.96 19.38 9.48
CA CYS A 27 16.92 18.92 10.47
C CYS A 27 16.81 17.39 10.59
N ILE A 28 17.79 16.73 11.23
CA ILE A 28 17.84 15.26 11.30
C ILE A 28 16.61 14.66 11.98
N GLU A 29 16.10 15.30 13.04
CA GLU A 29 14.90 14.83 13.75
C GLU A 29 13.65 14.93 12.88
N HIS A 30 13.35 16.12 12.34
CA HIS A 30 12.17 16.27 11.48
C HIS A 30 12.28 15.51 10.17
N LEU A 31 13.48 15.20 9.68
CA LEU A 31 13.66 14.28 8.55
C LEU A 31 13.25 12.86 8.93
N ARG A 32 13.60 12.42 10.13
CA ARG A 32 13.19 11.09 10.64
C ARG A 32 11.68 11.02 10.78
N ASP A 33 11.06 12.02 11.42
CA ASP A 33 9.60 12.07 11.59
C ASP A 33 8.88 12.13 10.24
N HIS A 34 9.44 12.90 9.30
CA HIS A 34 8.94 12.98 7.92
C HIS A 34 9.01 11.61 7.22
N ASN A 35 10.12 10.89 7.35
CA ASN A 35 10.28 9.55 6.79
C ASN A 35 9.34 8.53 7.44
N ASP A 36 9.17 8.58 8.77
CA ASP A 36 8.28 7.68 9.50
C ASP A 36 6.82 7.89 9.07
N THR A 37 6.41 9.14 8.88
CA THR A 37 5.08 9.48 8.34
C THR A 37 4.90 8.92 6.93
N TYR A 38 5.90 9.08 6.07
CA TYR A 38 5.86 8.57 4.71
C TYR A 38 5.79 7.03 4.66
N LEU A 39 6.58 6.35 5.49
CA LEU A 39 6.53 4.89 5.62
C LEU A 39 5.15 4.42 6.11
N SER A 40 4.54 5.10 7.08
CA SER A 40 3.20 4.77 7.55
C SER A 40 2.16 4.83 6.42
N GLN A 41 2.24 5.84 5.54
CA GLN A 41 1.35 5.96 4.39
C GLN A 41 1.59 4.84 3.37
N LEU A 42 2.85 4.49 3.11
CA LEU A 42 3.21 3.38 2.23
C LEU A 42 2.70 2.03 2.76
N TYR A 43 2.78 1.78 4.07
CA TYR A 43 2.25 0.56 4.67
C TYR A 43 0.74 0.45 4.49
N GLU A 44 0.00 1.55 4.64
CA GLU A 44 -1.45 1.56 4.42
C GLU A 44 -1.80 1.25 2.96
N LEU A 45 -1.12 1.87 2.00
CA LEU A 45 -1.30 1.55 0.58
C LEU A 45 -0.98 0.08 0.27
N THR A 46 0.10 -0.45 0.85
CA THR A 46 0.48 -1.86 0.69
C THR A 46 -0.62 -2.79 1.22
N ASN A 47 -1.18 -2.48 2.39
CA ASN A 47 -2.28 -3.26 2.96
C ASN A 47 -3.54 -3.22 2.09
N GLN A 48 -3.87 -2.06 1.50
CA GLN A 48 -5.01 -1.94 0.60
C GLN A 48 -4.83 -2.77 -0.68
N ILE A 49 -3.64 -2.75 -1.28
CA ILE A 49 -3.30 -3.59 -2.44
C ILE A 49 -3.43 -5.07 -2.09
N ASN A 50 -2.91 -5.48 -0.93
CA ASN A 50 -2.99 -6.87 -0.47
C ASN A 50 -4.45 -7.31 -0.30
N LYS A 51 -5.29 -6.49 0.36
CA LYS A 51 -6.73 -6.76 0.52
C LYS A 51 -7.45 -6.90 -0.82
N LEU A 52 -7.15 -6.03 -1.79
CA LEU A 52 -7.70 -6.13 -3.14
C LEU A 52 -7.25 -7.42 -3.84
N SER A 53 -5.98 -7.78 -3.73
CA SER A 53 -5.46 -9.03 -4.30
C SER A 53 -6.15 -10.26 -3.71
N GLU A 54 -6.34 -10.29 -2.39
CA GLU A 54 -7.07 -11.36 -1.70
C GLU A 54 -8.54 -11.43 -2.14
N TYR A 55 -9.20 -10.28 -2.28
CA TYR A 55 -10.58 -10.20 -2.77
C TYR A 55 -10.72 -10.81 -4.16
N PHE A 56 -9.87 -10.41 -5.12
CA PHE A 56 -9.91 -10.96 -6.48
C PHE A 56 -9.59 -12.46 -6.51
N ARG A 57 -8.60 -12.92 -5.73
CA ARG A 57 -8.33 -14.36 -5.58
C ARG A 57 -9.53 -15.12 -5.03
N GLY A 58 -10.22 -14.56 -4.03
CA GLY A 58 -11.44 -15.13 -3.46
C GLY A 58 -12.58 -15.24 -4.47
N GLN A 59 -12.82 -14.18 -5.25
CA GLN A 59 -13.88 -14.17 -6.27
C GLN A 59 -13.66 -15.20 -7.38
N HIS A 60 -12.43 -15.29 -7.91
CA HIS A 60 -12.13 -16.29 -8.95
C HIS A 60 -12.24 -17.72 -8.42
N ARG A 61 -11.89 -17.94 -7.14
CA ARG A 61 -12.07 -19.25 -6.51
C ARG A 61 -13.55 -19.64 -6.41
N LEU A 62 -14.42 -18.71 -6.02
CA LEU A 62 -15.87 -18.95 -5.98
C LEU A 62 -16.43 -19.28 -7.37
N GLN A 63 -15.98 -18.55 -8.41
CA GLN A 63 -16.39 -18.83 -9.80
C GLN A 63 -15.94 -20.22 -10.27
N LEU A 64 -14.72 -20.64 -9.91
CA LEU A 64 -14.22 -21.98 -10.23
C LEU A 64 -15.00 -23.08 -9.51
N ASP A 65 -15.32 -22.88 -8.23
CA ASP A 65 -16.10 -23.84 -7.45
C ASP A 65 -17.53 -23.95 -8.00
N GLN A 66 -18.14 -22.83 -8.40
CA GLN A 66 -19.43 -22.81 -9.07
C GLN A 66 -19.38 -23.56 -10.41
N TRP A 67 -18.42 -23.22 -11.29
CA TRP A 67 -18.24 -23.90 -12.58
C TRP A 67 -18.04 -25.41 -12.41
N ARG A 68 -17.28 -25.82 -11.38
CA ARG A 68 -17.08 -27.22 -11.04
C ARG A 68 -18.39 -27.90 -10.65
N GLN A 69 -19.20 -27.29 -9.79
CA GLN A 69 -20.50 -27.83 -9.38
C GLN A 69 -21.46 -27.96 -10.57
N GLU A 70 -21.57 -26.90 -11.39
CA GLU A 70 -22.40 -26.90 -12.60
C GLU A 70 -21.98 -28.00 -13.59
N SER A 71 -20.66 -28.20 -13.77
CA SER A 71 -20.13 -29.25 -14.63
C SER A 71 -20.48 -30.65 -14.10
N HIS A 72 -20.34 -30.89 -12.80
CA HIS A 72 -20.73 -32.17 -12.20
C HIS A 72 -22.23 -32.43 -12.37
N GLN A 73 -23.09 -31.44 -12.09
CA GLN A 73 -24.53 -31.56 -12.28
C GLN A 73 -24.91 -31.87 -13.74
N ALA A 74 -24.24 -31.24 -14.71
CA ALA A 74 -24.47 -31.49 -16.12
C ALA A 74 -24.06 -32.93 -16.52
N ILE A 75 -22.93 -33.42 -15.98
CA ILE A 75 -22.47 -34.80 -16.18
C ILE A 75 -23.48 -35.78 -15.57
N ASP A 76 -23.85 -35.60 -14.31
CA ASP A 76 -24.79 -36.48 -13.62
C ASP A 76 -26.15 -36.51 -14.35
N SER A 77 -26.66 -35.35 -14.76
CA SER A 77 -27.91 -35.25 -15.56
C SER A 77 -27.82 -35.93 -16.92
N TYR A 78 -26.64 -36.03 -17.52
CA TYR A 78 -26.43 -36.72 -18.79
C TYR A 78 -26.45 -38.24 -18.61
N TYR A 79 -25.89 -38.74 -17.50
CA TYR A 79 -25.79 -40.17 -17.19
C TYR A 79 -27.00 -40.74 -16.42
N GLU A 80 -27.85 -39.90 -15.83
CA GLU A 80 -29.11 -40.30 -15.17
C GLU A 80 -30.31 -40.40 -16.15
N LYS A 81 -30.08 -40.31 -17.47
CA LYS A 81 -31.04 -40.65 -18.53
C LYS A 81 -30.81 -42.05 -19.08
#